data_AF-A0A0B4CM35-F1
#
_entry.id   AF-A0A0B4CM35-F1
#
_cell.length_a   1.000
_cell.length_b   1.000
_cell.length_c   1.000
_cell.angle_alpha   90.00
_cell.angle_beta   90.00
_cell.angle_gamma   90.00
#
_symmetry.space_group_name_H-M   'P 1'
#
loop_
_entity.id
_entity.type
_entity.pdbx_description
1 polymer ?
#
loop_
_entity_poly.entity_id
_entity_poly.type
_entity_poly.pdbx_seq_one_letter_code
_entity_poly.pdbx_strand_id
1 'polypeptide(L)' 'MPCVREVVEANYGKPKITVFAICSTVDFAGCQFTYQIEWDDPCLISNSDKGNQVFDTAFQLAAG' A
#
# COMPACT_ATOMS: atom_id res chain seq x y z
N MET A 1 5.90 -4.22 -16.96
CA MET A 1 5.12 -3.59 -15.88
C MET A 1 6.04 -3.41 -14.69
N PRO A 2 6.31 -2.17 -14.26
CA PRO A 2 6.97 -1.93 -12.99
C PRO A 2 6.14 -2.55 -11.86
N CYS A 3 6.79 -3.07 -10.83
CA CYS A 3 6.05 -3.59 -9.67
C CYS A 3 5.41 -2.42 -8.91
N VAL A 4 4.28 -2.66 -8.24
CA VAL A 4 3.55 -1.62 -7.46
C VAL A 4 4.48 -0.87 -6.51
N ARG A 5 5.48 -1.56 -5.95
CA ARG A 5 6.51 -0.96 -5.10
C ARG A 5 7.33 0.12 -5.80
N GLU A 6 7.82 -0.13 -7.02
CA GLU A 6 8.62 0.85 -7.78
C GLU A 6 7.80 2.10 -8.10
N VAL A 7 6.52 1.92 -8.44
CA VAL A 7 5.59 3.01 -8.71
C VAL A 7 5.35 3.84 -7.45
N VAL A 8 5.13 3.19 -6.31
CA VAL A 8 4.95 3.88 -5.02
C VAL A 8 6.21 4.67 -4.66
N GLU A 9 7.39 4.04 -4.78
CA GLU A 9 8.67 4.69 -4.47
C GLU A 9 8.96 5.90 -5.38
N ALA A 10 8.63 5.80 -6.68
CA ALA A 10 8.85 6.88 -7.64
C ALA A 10 7.90 8.08 -7.45
N ASN A 11 6.66 7.85 -7.04
CA ASN A 11 5.62 8.90 -7.00
C ASN A 11 5.35 9.44 -5.58
N TYR A 12 5.57 8.63 -4.54
CA TYR A 12 5.25 8.98 -3.15
C TYR A 12 6.45 8.93 -2.22
N GLY A 13 7.64 8.58 -2.74
CA GLY A 13 8.84 8.36 -1.96
C GLY A 13 8.86 7.00 -1.27
N LYS A 14 9.87 6.76 -0.43
CA LYS A 14 10.04 5.46 0.23
C LYS A 14 8.92 5.22 1.26
N PRO A 15 8.10 4.17 1.10
CA PRO A 15 7.07 3.84 2.09
C PRO A 15 7.73 3.47 3.42
N LYS A 16 7.11 3.88 4.53
CA LYS A 16 7.50 3.43 5.86
C LYS A 16 6.78 2.14 6.17
N ILE A 17 7.52 1.07 6.46
CA ILE A 17 6.96 -0.25 6.75
C ILE A 17 7.23 -0.58 8.21
N THR A 18 6.19 -0.94 8.95
CA THR A 18 6.29 -1.47 10.32
C THR A 18 5.71 -2.87 10.35
N VAL A 19 6.50 -3.85 10.79
CA VAL A 19 6.10 -5.26 10.83
C VAL A 19 5.68 -5.63 12.25
N PHE A 20 4.54 -6.29 12.37
CA PHE A 20 3.98 -6.85 13.60
C PHE A 20 3.84 -8.37 13.47
N ALA A 21 3.48 -9.04 14.56
CA ALA A 21 3.39 -10.51 14.60
C ALA A 21 2.39 -11.11 13.59
N ILE A 22 1.32 -10.38 13.25
CA ILE A 22 0.21 -10.86 12.39
C ILE A 22 -0.14 -9.90 11.24
N CYS A 23 0.53 -8.76 11.16
CA CYS A 23 0.24 -7.74 10.15
C CYS A 23 1.47 -6.86 9.89
N SER A 24 1.39 -6.04 8.85
CA SER A 24 2.35 -4.98 8.60
C SER A 24 1.60 -3.70 8.28
N THR A 25 2.05 -2.56 8.81
CA THR A 25 1.56 -1.26 8.37
C THR A 25 2.50 -0.68 7.35
N VAL A 26 1.94 -0.03 6.33
CA VAL A 26 2.64 0.65 5.25
C VAL A 26 2.13 2.08 5.18
N ASP A 27 2.99 3.05 5.42
CA ASP A 27 2.66 4.47 5.32
C ASP A 27 3.26 5.06 4.03
N PHE A 28 2.42 5.60 3.15
CA PHE A 28 2.82 6.34 1.94
C PHE A 28 1.71 7.29 1.47
N ALA A 29 2.05 8.31 0.68
CA ALA A 29 1.09 9.30 0.16
C ALA A 29 0.19 9.96 1.24
N GLY A 30 0.68 10.06 2.48
CA GLY A 30 -0.11 10.57 3.61
C GLY A 30 -1.21 9.61 4.11
N CYS A 31 -1.25 8.38 3.59
CA CYS A 31 -2.18 7.34 3.99
C CYS A 31 -1.43 6.23 4.75
N GLN A 32 -2.11 5.61 5.70
CA GLN A 32 -1.66 4.39 6.36
C GLN A 32 -2.49 3.21 5.87
N PHE A 33 -1.81 2.12 5.55
CA PHE A 33 -2.42 0.87 5.14
C PHE A 33 -1.99 -0.23 6.11
N THR A 34 -2.90 -1.12 6.45
CA THR A 34 -2.60 -2.32 7.22
C THR A 34 -2.77 -3.51 6.31
N TYR A 35 -1.68 -4.22 6.07
CA TYR A 35 -1.69 -5.54 5.46
C TYR A 35 -1.82 -6.57 6.58
N GLN A 36 -2.99 -7.18 6.72
CA GLN A 36 -3.19 -8.25 7.70
C GLN A 36 -3.01 -9.59 7.00
N ILE A 37 -2.16 -10.43 7.59
CA ILE A 37 -2.00 -11.81 7.16
C ILE A 37 -3.03 -12.62 7.97
N GLU A 38 -4.32 -12.37 7.72
CA GLU A 38 -5.38 -13.23 8.24
C GLU A 38 -5.54 -14.43 7.30
N TRP A 39 -4.90 -15.55 7.67
CA TRP A 39 -5.17 -16.88 7.11
C TRP A 39 -5.12 -16.96 5.56
N ASP A 40 -6.19 -17.44 4.93
CA ASP A 40 -6.31 -17.71 3.49
C ASP A 40 -6.76 -16.47 2.68
N ASP A 41 -7.09 -15.35 3.33
CA ASP A 41 -7.60 -14.15 2.68
C ASP A 41 -6.82 -12.90 3.13
N PRO A 42 -5.61 -12.67 2.57
CA PRO A 42 -4.82 -11.51 2.92
C PRO A 42 -5.56 -10.22 2.56
N CYS A 43 -5.86 -9.41 3.56
CA CYS A 43 -6.58 -8.16 3.39
C CYS A 43 -5.67 -6.95 3.52
N LEU A 44 -5.91 -5.95 2.66
CA LEU A 44 -5.29 -4.64 2.74
C LEU A 44 -6.36 -3.62 3.17
N ILE A 45 -6.18 -3.04 4.34
CA ILE A 45 -7.11 -2.10 4.94
C ILE A 45 -6.49 -0.71 4.87
N SER A 46 -7.19 0.27 4.31
CA SER A 46 -6.76 1.67 4.43
C SER A 46 -7.34 2.31 5.68
N ASN A 47 -6.47 2.95 6.47
CA ASN A 47 -6.85 3.79 7.60
C ASN A 47 -7.07 5.26 7.18
N SER A 48 -7.43 5.52 5.91
CA SER A 48 -7.72 6.86 5.37
C SER A 48 -8.90 6.84 4.40
N ASP A 49 -9.65 7.94 4.39
CA ASP A 49 -10.66 8.29 3.39
C ASP A 49 -10.14 8.36 1.95
N LYS A 50 -8.82 8.58 1.76
CA LYS A 50 -8.17 8.68 0.45
C LYS A 50 -7.50 7.40 -0.02
N GLY A 51 -7.54 6.34 0.79
CA GLY A 51 -6.85 5.08 0.54
C GLY A 51 -7.11 4.48 -0.84
N ASN A 52 -8.38 4.40 -1.23
CA ASN A 52 -8.79 3.83 -2.51
C ASN A 52 -8.24 4.66 -3.68
N GLN A 53 -8.31 5.99 -3.61
CA GLN A 53 -7.81 6.87 -4.67
C GLN A 53 -6.30 6.71 -4.86
N VAL A 54 -5.55 6.61 -3.76
CA VAL A 54 -4.11 6.38 -3.78
C VAL A 54 -3.79 5.03 -4.42
N PHE A 55 -4.56 3.98 -4.08
CA PHE A 55 -4.34 2.64 -4.61
C PHE A 55 -4.69 2.54 -6.10
N ASP A 56 -5.82 3.11 -6.52
CA ASP A 56 -6.25 3.16 -7.92
C ASP A 56 -5.22 3.90 -8.79
N THR A 57 -4.70 5.02 -8.28
CA THR A 57 -3.65 5.79 -8.97
C THR A 57 -2.38 4.95 -9.12
N ALA A 58 -1.93 4.30 -8.04
CA ALA A 58 -0.74 3.46 -8.09
C ALA A 58 -0.92 2.26 -9.05
N PHE A 59 -2.11 1.67 -9.10
CA PHE A 59 -2.42 0.57 -10.02
C PHE A 59 -2.44 1.02 -11.48
N GLN A 60 -3.07 2.16 -11.79
CA GLN A 60 -3.07 2.73 -13.15
C GLN A 60 -1.65 3.05 -13.63
N LEU A 61 -0.83 3.64 -12.76
CA LEU A 61 0.57 3.94 -13.06
C LEU A 61 1.43 2.68 -13.27
N ALA A 62 1.08 1.56 -12.62
CA ALA A 62 1.76 0.27 -12.81
C ALA A 62 1.31 -0.48 -14.07
N ALA A 63 0.10 -0.19 -14.58
CA ALA A 63 -0.50 -0.83 -15.74
C ALA A 63 -0.16 -0.16 -17.09
N GLY A 64 0.40 1.05 -17.06
CA GLY A 64 0.97 1.75 -18.22
C GLY A 64 2.30 1.15 -18.68
#